data_AF-A0A4W5K621-F1
#
_entry.id   AF-A0A4W5K621-F1
#
_cell.length_a   1.000
_cell.length_b   1.000
_cell.length_c   1.000
_cell.angle_alpha   90.00
_cell.angle_beta   90.00
_cell.angle_gamma   90.00
#
_symmetry.space_group_name_H-M   'P 1'
#
loop_
_entity.id
_entity.type
_entity.pdbx_description
1 polymer ?
#
loop_
_entity_poly.entity_id
_entity_poly.type
_entity_poly.pdbx_seq_one_letter_code
_entity_poly.pdbx_strand_id
1 'polypeptide(L)'
;MMMDVLMNNMMERISDPCCTVRMLAVRGLGNIAVGSPEKVNKYAKELLAAMSSGMEEKDDPGKHITLEAMSGLSKVLLYLDKKNVQLLVVYIFMKIKPFLESVSRDTLLCCHGYHPAAAHCCHGRVTTLLQPTVVMVELPPCFSPLLACL
;
A
#
# COMPACT_ATOMS: atom_id res chain seq x y z
N MET A 1 5.88 23.38 7.16
CA MET A 1 6.69 23.12 8.36
C MET A 1 6.08 22.05 9.25
N MET A 2 4.88 22.24 9.81
CA MET A 2 4.26 21.24 10.71
C MET A 2 4.07 19.87 10.05
N MET A 3 3.51 19.81 8.83
CA MET A 3 3.33 18.53 8.11
C MET A 3 4.66 17.86 7.73
N ASP A 4 5.69 18.67 7.43
CA ASP A 4 7.02 18.16 7.11
C ASP A 4 7.67 17.51 8.36
N VAL A 5 7.50 18.13 9.54
CA VAL A 5 7.92 17.56 10.84
C VAL A 5 7.15 16.28 11.15
N LEU A 6 5.84 16.28 10.96
CA LEU A 6 5.01 15.10 11.22
C LEU A 6 5.40 13.93 10.29
N MET A 7 5.59 14.17 8.99
CA MET A 7 6.06 13.14 8.06
C MET A 7 7.38 12.53 8.52
N ASN A 8 8.38 13.37 8.85
CA ASN A 8 9.69 12.89 9.27
C ASN A 8 9.59 12.03 10.54
N ASN A 9 8.83 12.48 11.54
CA ASN A 9 8.63 11.69 12.77
C ASN A 9 7.98 10.33 12.48
N MET A 10 6.98 10.28 11.59
CA MET A 10 6.33 9.02 11.22
C MET A 10 7.27 8.10 10.43
N MET A 11 8.08 8.65 9.51
CA MET A 11 9.09 7.89 8.76
C MET A 11 10.10 7.23 9.69
N GLU A 12 10.56 7.91 10.74
CA GLU A 12 11.49 7.32 11.71
C GLU A 12 10.88 6.21 12.58
N ARG A 13 9.54 6.08 12.60
CA ARG A 13 8.83 5.07 13.41
C ARG A 13 8.43 3.84 12.61
N ILE A 14 8.70 3.79 11.30
CA ILE A 14 8.45 2.59 10.49
C ILE A 14 9.35 1.40 10.86
N SER A 15 10.44 1.65 11.61
CA SER A 15 11.38 0.63 12.09
C SER A 15 11.38 0.49 13.62
N ASP A 16 10.36 1.00 14.30
CA ASP A 16 10.23 0.92 15.76
C ASP A 16 10.16 -0.54 16.23
N PRO A 17 10.77 -0.93 17.37
CA PRO A 17 10.67 -2.30 17.88
C PRO A 17 9.22 -2.72 18.17
N CYS A 18 8.33 -1.80 18.52
CA CYS A 18 6.92 -2.09 18.76
C CYS A 18 6.14 -2.16 17.44
N CYS A 19 5.56 -3.33 17.14
CA CYS A 19 4.74 -3.53 15.94
C CYS A 19 3.53 -2.58 15.87
N THR A 20 2.91 -2.25 17.00
CA THR A 20 1.81 -1.30 17.06
C THR A 20 2.25 0.11 16.65
N VAL A 21 3.45 0.54 17.06
CA VAL A 21 4.00 1.85 16.67
C VAL A 21 4.27 1.87 15.17
N ARG A 22 4.87 0.82 14.60
CA ARG A 22 5.08 0.70 13.14
C ARG A 22 3.76 0.75 12.38
N MET A 23 2.75 0.00 12.82
CA MET A 23 1.41 0.00 12.21
C MET A 23 0.79 1.40 12.20
N LEU A 24 0.84 2.10 13.34
CA LEU A 24 0.29 3.46 13.47
C LEU A 24 1.07 4.47 12.62
N ALA A 25 2.39 4.33 12.53
CA ALA A 25 3.24 5.17 11.68
C ALA A 25 2.88 4.99 10.20
N VAL A 26 2.78 3.75 9.72
CA VAL A 26 2.38 3.44 8.34
C VAL A 26 0.99 3.99 8.02
N ARG A 27 0.01 3.75 8.91
CA ARG A 27 -1.35 4.31 8.77
C ARG A 27 -1.32 5.84 8.72
N GLY A 28 -0.54 6.46 9.60
CA GLY A 28 -0.36 7.91 9.68
C GLY A 28 0.18 8.49 8.36
N LEU A 29 1.23 7.89 7.81
CA LEU A 29 1.80 8.29 6.51
C LEU A 29 0.77 8.21 5.37
N GLY A 30 -0.02 7.13 5.31
CA GLY A 30 -1.09 6.99 4.34
C GLY A 30 -2.17 8.06 4.49
N ASN A 31 -2.51 8.44 5.72
CA ASN A 31 -3.51 9.49 5.98
C ASN A 31 -2.98 10.90 5.66
N ILE A 32 -1.68 11.16 5.85
CA ILE A 32 -1.06 12.43 5.43
C ILE A 32 -1.21 12.62 3.92
N ALA A 33 -1.12 11.56 3.12
CA ALA A 33 -1.33 11.65 1.67
C ALA A 33 -2.73 12.20 1.31
N VAL A 34 -3.75 11.86 2.09
CA VAL A 34 -5.13 12.36 1.90
C VAL A 34 -5.31 13.76 2.50
N GLY A 35 -4.75 14.00 3.69
CA GLY A 35 -4.90 15.28 4.41
C GLY A 35 -4.02 16.41 3.88
N SER A 36 -2.97 16.09 3.12
CA SER A 36 -2.02 17.06 2.54
C SER A 36 -1.48 16.55 1.20
N PRO A 37 -2.36 16.40 0.19
CA PRO A 37 -2.00 15.82 -1.11
C PRO A 37 -0.88 16.59 -1.83
N GLU A 38 -0.76 17.90 -1.59
CA GLU A 38 0.31 18.75 -2.13
C GLU A 38 1.71 18.34 -1.66
N LYS A 39 1.81 17.54 -0.58
CA LYS A 39 3.07 17.01 -0.06
C LYS A 39 3.47 15.67 -0.66
N VAL A 40 2.54 14.95 -1.28
CA VAL A 40 2.80 13.58 -1.77
C VAL A 40 3.93 13.55 -2.79
N ASN A 41 3.93 14.46 -3.76
CA ASN A 41 4.97 14.53 -4.78
C ASN A 41 6.35 14.92 -4.23
N LYS A 42 6.39 15.73 -3.17
CA LYS A 42 7.65 16.08 -2.49
C LYS A 42 8.31 14.88 -1.82
N TYR A 43 7.49 13.97 -1.27
CA TYR A 43 7.93 12.81 -0.49
C TYR A 43 7.66 11.49 -1.20
N ALA A 44 7.53 11.51 -2.53
CA ALA A 44 7.05 10.38 -3.31
C ALA A 44 7.88 9.11 -3.07
N LYS A 45 9.21 9.24 -3.10
CA LYS A 45 10.13 8.11 -2.94
C LYS A 45 10.06 7.54 -1.52
N GLU A 46 10.05 8.41 -0.53
CA GLU A 46 10.01 8.07 0.89
C GLU A 46 8.69 7.41 1.27
N LEU A 47 7.56 7.95 0.80
CA LEU A 47 6.23 7.37 1.01
C LEU A 47 6.14 5.99 0.35
N LEU A 48 6.57 5.85 -0.90
CA LEU A 48 6.56 4.55 -1.58
C LEU A 48 7.47 3.54 -0.90
N ALA A 49 8.65 3.96 -0.42
CA ALA A 49 9.55 3.10 0.34
C ALA A 49 8.94 2.66 1.67
N ALA A 50 8.31 3.57 2.43
CA ALA A 50 7.65 3.26 3.68
C ALA A 50 6.49 2.27 3.50
N MET A 51 5.64 2.49 2.49
CA MET A 51 4.55 1.55 2.17
C MET A 51 5.09 0.19 1.71
N SER A 52 6.15 0.19 0.90
CA SER A 52 6.80 -1.05 0.47
C SER A 52 7.36 -1.84 1.65
N SER A 53 8.02 -1.15 2.58
CA SER A 53 8.54 -1.77 3.81
C SER A 53 7.42 -2.36 4.66
N GLY A 54 6.28 -1.68 4.80
CA GLY A 54 5.13 -2.20 5.54
C GLY A 54 4.48 -3.42 4.88
N MET A 55 4.48 -3.51 3.55
CA MET A 55 4.00 -4.69 2.83
C MET A 55 4.92 -5.92 2.99
N GLU A 56 6.21 -5.69 3.20
CA GLU A 56 7.24 -6.73 3.37
C GLU A 56 7.48 -7.11 4.84
N GLU A 57 6.62 -6.64 5.76
CA GLU A 57 6.73 -6.90 7.19
C GLU A 57 6.62 -8.40 7.53
N LYS A 58 7.62 -8.89 8.25
CA LYS A 58 7.76 -10.31 8.62
C LYS A 58 7.10 -10.59 9.96
N ASP A 59 7.20 -9.65 10.90
CA ASP A 59 6.70 -9.79 12.27
C ASP A 59 5.26 -9.27 12.41
N ASP A 60 4.38 -9.74 11.51
CA ASP A 60 2.99 -9.30 11.42
C ASP A 60 2.03 -10.50 11.27
N PRO A 61 1.82 -11.29 12.34
CA PRO A 61 1.02 -12.53 12.29
C PRO A 61 -0.46 -12.31 11.93
N GLY A 62 -0.96 -11.07 12.04
CA GLY A 62 -2.32 -10.67 11.61
C GLY A 62 -2.37 -9.88 10.31
N LYS A 63 -1.22 -9.66 9.64
CA LYS A 63 -1.09 -8.82 8.44
C LYS A 63 -1.65 -7.40 8.61
N HIS A 64 -1.67 -6.87 9.83
CA HIS A 64 -2.22 -5.55 10.12
C HIS A 64 -1.35 -4.42 9.54
N ILE A 65 -0.03 -4.50 9.70
CA ILE A 65 0.92 -3.53 9.13
C ILE A 65 0.86 -3.62 7.61
N THR A 66 0.87 -4.84 7.06
CA THR A 66 0.76 -5.08 5.62
C THR A 66 -0.51 -4.43 5.03
N LEU A 67 -1.67 -4.64 5.66
CA LEU A 67 -2.94 -4.08 5.19
C LEU A 67 -3.00 -2.55 5.30
N GLU A 68 -2.44 -1.96 6.36
CA GLU A 68 -2.33 -0.49 6.46
C GLU A 68 -1.38 0.08 5.40
N ALA A 69 -0.28 -0.62 5.11
CA ALA A 69 0.69 -0.21 4.10
C ALA A 69 0.09 -0.21 2.70
N MET A 70 -0.71 -1.22 2.37
CA MET A 70 -1.46 -1.28 1.11
C MET A 70 -2.49 -0.17 0.99
N SER A 71 -3.26 0.08 2.06
CA SER A 71 -4.23 1.16 2.09
C SER A 71 -3.54 2.53 2.00
N GLY A 72 -2.37 2.68 2.60
CA GLY A 72 -1.54 3.87 2.44
C GLY A 72 -0.99 4.01 1.03
N LEU A 73 -0.55 2.92 0.41
CA LEU A 73 -0.05 2.90 -0.96
C LEU A 73 -1.11 3.33 -1.96
N SER A 74 -2.36 2.84 -1.83
CA SER A 74 -3.46 3.29 -2.70
C SER A 74 -3.67 4.81 -2.60
N LYS A 75 -3.72 5.35 -1.37
CA LYS A 75 -3.86 6.78 -1.10
C LYS A 75 -2.70 7.59 -1.71
N VAL A 76 -1.47 7.10 -1.61
CA VAL A 76 -0.29 7.76 -2.18
C VAL A 76 -0.35 7.78 -3.71
N LEU A 77 -0.67 6.64 -4.34
CA LEU A 77 -0.77 6.52 -5.79
C LEU A 77 -1.83 7.45 -6.39
N LEU A 78 -2.92 7.70 -5.66
CA LEU A 78 -3.98 8.64 -6.05
C LEU A 78 -3.52 10.09 -6.25
N TYR A 79 -2.44 10.51 -5.58
CA TYR A 79 -1.95 11.91 -5.62
C TYR A 79 -0.55 12.05 -6.22
N LEU A 80 0.05 10.95 -6.70
CA LEU A 80 1.32 11.02 -7.43
C LEU A 80 1.10 11.60 -8.83
N ASP A 81 1.97 12.54 -9.20
CA ASP A 81 1.95 13.13 -10.53
C ASP A 81 2.50 12.16 -11.58
N LYS A 82 2.18 12.43 -12.85
CA LYS A 82 2.60 11.58 -13.96
C LYS A 82 4.12 11.41 -14.06
N LYS A 83 4.90 12.43 -13.66
CA LYS A 83 6.37 12.39 -13.70
C LYS A 83 6.91 11.39 -12.69
N ASN A 84 6.44 11.46 -11.44
CA ASN A 84 6.84 10.53 -10.39
C ASN A 84 6.34 9.11 -10.68
N VAL A 85 5.12 8.95 -11.20
CA VAL A 85 4.61 7.64 -11.64
C VAL A 85 5.53 7.04 -12.71
N GLN A 86 5.89 7.79 -13.77
CA GLN A 86 6.76 7.27 -14.83
C GLN A 86 8.14 6.87 -14.33
N LEU A 87 8.72 7.65 -13.41
CA LEU A 87 10.04 7.36 -12.83
C LEU A 87 10.03 6.14 -11.89
N LEU A 88 8.88 5.85 -11.27
CA LEU A 88 8.77 4.86 -10.20
C LEU A 88 7.91 3.65 -10.59
N VAL A 89 7.38 3.58 -11.82
CA VAL A 89 6.43 2.54 -12.25
C VAL A 89 6.97 1.13 -12.07
N VAL A 90 8.25 0.90 -12.42
CA VAL A 90 8.89 -0.42 -12.24
C VAL A 90 9.02 -0.76 -10.77
N TYR A 91 9.42 0.21 -9.94
CA TYR A 91 9.53 0.02 -8.50
C TYR A 91 8.17 -0.31 -7.87
N ILE A 92 7.14 0.48 -8.19
CA ILE A 92 5.76 0.28 -7.73
C ILE A 92 5.27 -1.12 -8.11
N PHE A 93 5.49 -1.52 -9.37
CA PHE A 93 5.05 -2.84 -9.83
C PHE A 93 5.74 -3.99 -9.12
N MET A 94 7.07 -3.92 -8.99
CA MET A 94 7.85 -4.96 -8.32
C MET A 94 7.46 -5.12 -6.85
N LYS A 95 6.98 -4.05 -6.21
CA LYS A 95 6.53 -4.08 -4.81
C LYS A 95 5.09 -4.56 -4.64
N ILE A 96 4.20 -4.22 -5.57
CA ILE A 96 2.78 -4.65 -5.50
C ILE A 96 2.62 -6.11 -5.96
N LYS A 97 3.38 -6.56 -6.96
CA LYS A 97 3.19 -7.88 -7.60
C LYS A 97 3.26 -9.07 -6.63
N PRO A 98 4.30 -9.22 -5.78
CA PRO A 98 4.39 -10.37 -4.88
C PRO A 98 3.21 -10.45 -3.91
N PHE A 99 2.69 -9.29 -3.53
CA PHE A 99 1.55 -9.18 -2.64
C PHE A 99 0.23 -9.59 -3.32
N LEU A 100 -0.01 -9.14 -4.56
CA LEU A 100 -1.17 -9.58 -5.32
C LEU A 100 -1.16 -11.11 -5.51
N GLU A 101 0.00 -11.68 -5.84
CA GLU A 101 0.17 -13.12 -5.98
C GLU A 101 -0.05 -13.90 -4.67
N SER A 102 0.35 -13.34 -3.51
CA SER A 102 0.06 -13.97 -2.21
C SER A 102 -1.43 -13.92 -1.88
N VAL A 103 -2.13 -12.80 -2.16
CA VAL A 103 -3.59 -12.72 -1.95
C VAL A 103 -4.34 -13.71 -2.82
N SER A 104 -3.93 -13.91 -4.08
CA SER A 104 -4.53 -14.92 -4.95
C SER A 104 -4.42 -16.33 -4.33
N ARG A 105 -3.26 -16.66 -3.73
CA ARG A 105 -3.04 -17.94 -3.04
C ARG A 105 -3.81 -18.03 -1.72
N ASP A 106 -3.79 -16.97 -0.92
CA ASP A 106 -4.48 -16.92 0.37
C ASP A 106 -6.00 -16.93 0.21
N THR A 107 -6.54 -16.32 -0.85
CA THR A 107 -7.96 -16.41 -1.21
C THR A 107 -8.34 -17.84 -1.58
N LEU A 108 -7.47 -18.55 -2.32
CA LEU A 108 -7.65 -19.97 -2.64
C LEU A 108 -7.62 -20.85 -1.38
N LEU A 109 -6.75 -20.53 -0.40
CA LEU A 109 -6.67 -21.20 0.90
C LEU A 109 -7.84 -20.86 1.82
N CYS A 110 -8.36 -19.62 1.78
CA CYS A 110 -9.50 -19.18 2.59
C CYS A 110 -10.80 -19.92 2.25
N CYS A 111 -10.96 -20.37 1.00
CA CYS A 111 -12.05 -21.26 0.60
C CYS A 111 -11.98 -22.64 1.27
N HIS A 112 -10.83 -23.02 1.86
CA HIS A 112 -10.61 -24.32 2.50
C HIS A 112 -10.54 -24.29 4.03
N GLY A 113 -10.52 -23.14 4.72
CA GLY A 113 -10.48 -23.18 6.19
C GLY A 113 -10.26 -21.91 7.02
N TYR A 114 -10.82 -20.74 6.69
CA TYR A 114 -10.72 -19.55 7.59
C TYR A 114 -12.06 -18.93 7.99
N HIS A 115 -12.09 -18.44 9.24
CA HIS A 115 -13.24 -17.85 9.94
C HIS A 115 -13.77 -16.57 9.23
N PRO A 116 -15.10 -16.39 9.09
CA PRO A 116 -15.71 -15.39 8.18
C PRO A 116 -15.44 -13.91 8.50
N ALA A 117 -14.95 -13.56 9.69
CA ALA A 117 -14.73 -12.16 10.09
C ALA A 117 -13.48 -11.52 9.45
N ALA A 118 -12.43 -12.31 9.13
CA ALA A 118 -11.20 -11.81 8.53
C ALA A 118 -11.34 -11.59 7.01
N ALA A 119 -12.14 -12.44 6.34
CA ALA A 119 -12.44 -12.33 4.90
C ALA A 119 -13.09 -10.97 4.55
N HIS A 120 -13.99 -10.47 5.41
CA HIS A 120 -14.68 -9.21 5.19
C HIS A 120 -13.75 -7.99 5.30
N CYS A 121 -12.68 -8.07 6.10
CA CYS A 121 -11.70 -6.99 6.25
C CYS A 121 -10.68 -6.95 5.11
N CYS A 122 -10.22 -8.10 4.63
CA CYS A 122 -9.32 -8.20 3.48
C CYS A 122 -10.03 -7.83 2.17
N HIS A 123 -11.28 -8.28 1.98
CA HIS A 123 -12.05 -7.99 0.76
C HIS A 123 -12.36 -6.50 0.62
N GLY A 124 -12.72 -5.80 1.70
CA GLY A 124 -13.07 -4.36 1.67
C GLY A 124 -11.89 -3.41 1.38
N ARG A 125 -10.64 -3.78 1.73
CA ARG A 125 -9.45 -2.93 1.51
C ARG A 125 -8.69 -3.28 0.24
N VAL A 126 -8.70 -4.55 -0.18
CA VAL A 126 -8.14 -5.00 -1.46
C VAL A 126 -8.99 -4.48 -2.63
N THR A 127 -10.33 -4.46 -2.49
CA THR A 127 -11.22 -3.85 -3.49
C THR A 127 -10.95 -2.36 -3.69
N THR A 128 -10.45 -1.62 -2.68
CA THR A 128 -10.08 -0.20 -2.83
C THR A 128 -8.84 -0.01 -3.72
N LEU A 129 -7.91 -0.96 -3.73
CA LEU A 129 -6.77 -0.97 -4.67
C LEU A 129 -7.20 -1.37 -6.09
N LEU A 130 -8.28 -2.14 -6.22
CA LEU A 130 -8.84 -2.64 -7.47
C LEU A 130 -10.00 -1.79 -8.01
N GLN A 131 -10.40 -0.73 -7.30
CA GLN A 131 -11.41 0.20 -7.81
C GLN A 131 -10.89 0.85 -9.10
N PRO A 132 -11.79 1.08 -10.08
CA PRO A 132 -11.42 1.54 -11.42
C PRO A 132 -10.58 2.83 -11.38
N THR A 133 -10.73 3.68 -10.37
CA THR A 133 -9.94 4.91 -10.20
C THR A 133 -8.44 4.70 -9.94
N VAL A 134 -8.00 3.59 -9.32
CA VAL A 134 -6.57 3.30 -9.07
C VAL A 134 -5.96 2.51 -10.23
N VAL A 135 -6.76 1.68 -10.90
CA VAL A 135 -6.38 0.95 -12.12
C VAL A 135 -6.36 1.85 -13.38
N MET A 136 -7.03 3.01 -13.32
CA MET A 136 -7.08 4.02 -14.40
C MET A 136 -5.87 4.97 -14.44
N VAL A 137 -4.80 4.71 -13.69
CA VAL A 137 -3.48 5.15 -14.15
C VAL A 137 -3.14 4.18 -15.27
N GLU A 138 -3.39 4.56 -16.54
CA GLU A 138 -3.14 3.72 -17.73
C GLU A 138 -1.83 2.94 -17.58
N LEU A 139 -1.96 1.71 -17.10
CA LEU A 139 -0.85 0.80 -16.91
C LEU A 139 -0.38 0.48 -18.34
N PRO A 140 0.92 0.59 -18.63
CA PRO A 140 1.43 0.35 -19.98
C PRO A 140 0.94 -1.02 -20.48
N PRO A 141 0.71 -1.20 -21.79
CA PRO A 141 0.01 -2.36 -22.38
C PRO A 141 0.61 -3.74 -22.03
N CYS A 142 1.80 -3.78 -21.41
CA CYS A 142 2.42 -4.97 -20.81
C CYS A 142 1.67 -5.55 -19.58
N PHE A 143 0.69 -4.84 -19.02
CA PHE A 143 -0.10 -5.26 -17.85
C PHE A 143 -1.42 -5.96 -18.17
N SER A 144 -1.75 -6.08 -19.45
CA SER A 144 -2.94 -6.76 -19.96
C SER A 144 -3.17 -8.20 -19.46
N PRO A 145 -2.15 -9.05 -19.17
CA PRO A 145 -2.42 -10.37 -18.63
C PRO A 145 -2.87 -10.37 -17.16
N LEU A 146 -2.60 -9.30 -16.39
CA LEU A 146 -3.01 -9.21 -14.99
C LEU A 146 -4.50 -8.88 -14.83
N LEU A 147 -5.09 -8.17 -15.79
CA LEU A 147 -6.52 -7.86 -15.82
C LEU A 147 -7.38 -9.08 -16.20
N ALA A 148 -6.78 -10.08 -16.88
CA ALA A 148 -7.46 -11.30 -17.31
C ALA A 148 -7.59 -12.38 -16.21
N CYS A 149 -6.99 -12.15 -15.04
CA CYS A 149 -7.08 -13.05 -13.87
C CYS A 149 -7.95 -12.48 -12.73
N LEU A 150 -8.64 -11.36 -12.97
CA LEU A 150 -9.73 -10.81 -12.16
C LEU A 150 -11.08 -11.09 -12.82
#